data_AF-A0A9P7XLM6-F1
#
_entry.id   AF-A0A9P7XLM6-F1
#
_cell.length_a   1.000
_cell.length_b   1.000
_cell.length_c   1.000
_cell.angle_alpha   90.00
_cell.angle_beta   90.00
_cell.angle_gamma   90.00
#
_symmetry.space_group_name_H-M   'P 1'
#
loop_
_entity.id
_entity.type
_entity.pdbx_description
1 polymer ?
#
loop_
_entity_poly.entity_id
_entity_poly.type
_entity_poly.pdbx_seq_one_letter_code
_entity_poly.pdbx_strand_id
1 'polypeptide(L)'
;MVTLLSRKNHLSSSPLSSFTLVLFLTSCLLGTSYTSHNNNRNLVAAETPLSHDQLYSQYGFVKNWAAPMPGTPIAASGVNTTQPGVDTGAGYILHNWSTNYKTITVGANDISFVADPYPSTSPSPAPASSSNSTVNAVSQVMQINYPKGSYAPKAGPVTGGTSFYAIPFGDDTPFEKMMISYDVAFPTGFDWVLGGKLPGIYGGHPHECSGVYAYIPVADNSNFCKNPNVQCNDQYGKSIGRGLLYFPPGTWTRIDMVMQLNEPAGYNNGILDVYINGLKFTSMNTIPYRTTGMVGFQGLMFSTFFGGSTPSYGTPVDTSVFFRNVQLSVGEPATLYEGNGGTPAAGGKIVGSRATLESLVFSVFAILLGVFFATEQKKKNMIKSVLIFNNHGNPRLTKFYQPIDIATQQALIKEIFQLISKRPDTVCNFLEGSQMLGGRDTRVIYRHYATLYFVFVVDESESELGILDLIQVFVESLDRCFENVCELDLIFHFKEVHDILAEVITGGMVLETDIGDIVAAVQEAGRLAKKPTGLLAQKSPF
;
A
#
# COMPACT_ATOMS: atom_id res chain seq x y z
N MET A 1 -1.61 8.70 -1.08
CA MET A 1 -0.22 9.11 -1.37
C MET A 1 0.11 10.07 -0.28
N VAL A 2 0.21 9.56 0.95
CA VAL A 2 0.73 10.36 2.04
C VAL A 2 2.21 10.49 1.74
N THR A 3 2.58 11.54 1.02
CA THR A 3 3.96 11.80 0.70
C THR A 3 4.37 13.01 1.50
N LEU A 4 5.36 12.78 2.36
CA LEU A 4 6.16 13.84 2.95
C LEU A 4 6.97 14.46 1.83
N LEU A 5 6.39 15.45 1.16
CA LEU A 5 7.04 16.20 0.08
C LEU A 5 7.60 17.48 0.68
N SER A 6 8.92 17.62 0.65
CA SER A 6 9.63 18.89 0.86
C SER A 6 9.50 19.74 -0.41
N ARG A 7 9.18 21.04 -0.28
CA ARG A 7 9.12 22.00 -1.41
C ARG A 7 10.22 23.04 -1.28
N LYS A 8 10.79 23.45 -2.42
CA LYS A 8 11.57 24.68 -2.60
C LYS A 8 10.68 25.91 -2.36
N ASN A 9 11.01 26.76 -1.39
CA ASN A 9 10.38 28.07 -1.24
C ASN A 9 10.70 28.93 -2.48
N HIS A 10 9.71 29.25 -3.28
CA HIS A 10 9.82 30.28 -4.32
C HIS A 10 9.71 31.65 -3.65
N LEU A 11 10.84 32.29 -3.38
CA LEU A 11 10.95 33.74 -3.26
C LEU A 11 12.10 34.17 -4.17
N SER A 12 11.75 34.87 -5.24
CA SER A 12 12.68 35.39 -6.23
C SER A 12 13.38 36.66 -5.73
N SER A 13 14.64 36.76 -6.12
CA SER A 13 15.46 37.97 -6.34
C SER A 13 15.95 38.83 -5.16
N SER A 14 17.26 38.72 -4.96
CA SER A 14 18.27 39.71 -4.48
C SER A 14 18.74 39.63 -3.01
N PRO A 15 20.02 39.99 -2.74
CA PRO A 15 20.85 39.37 -1.71
C PRO A 15 20.98 40.20 -0.41
N LEU A 16 21.44 39.51 0.64
CA LEU A 16 21.95 40.00 1.92
C LEU A 16 20.95 40.40 3.04
N SER A 17 21.12 39.65 4.13
CA SER A 17 21.04 40.05 5.54
C SER A 17 19.67 40.32 6.16
N SER A 18 19.28 39.41 7.06
CA SER A 18 19.18 39.77 8.48
C SER A 18 19.56 38.56 9.33
N PHE A 19 20.83 38.55 9.73
CA PHE A 19 21.31 37.81 10.89
C PHE A 19 20.79 38.52 12.16
N THR A 20 20.31 37.77 13.14
CA THR A 20 20.60 38.09 14.54
C THR A 20 21.00 36.80 15.22
N LEU A 21 22.31 36.60 15.26
CA LEU A 21 23.00 35.73 16.17
C LEU A 21 23.01 36.44 17.54
N VAL A 22 22.42 35.85 18.57
CA VAL A 22 22.85 36.14 19.94
C VAL A 22 23.27 34.82 20.56
N LEU A 23 24.59 34.66 20.66
CA LEU A 23 25.28 33.63 21.40
C LEU A 23 25.79 34.28 22.69
N PHE A 24 25.58 33.67 23.86
CA PHE A 24 26.59 33.30 24.89
C PHE A 24 25.94 32.96 26.26
N LEU A 25 26.13 31.70 26.67
CA LEU A 25 26.67 31.19 27.95
C LEU A 25 26.39 31.86 29.32
N THR A 26 25.92 31.00 30.24
CA THR A 26 26.18 30.88 31.71
C THR A 26 25.97 32.05 32.69
N SER A 27 25.03 31.80 33.62
CA SER A 27 25.11 31.96 35.09
C SER A 27 24.95 33.36 35.76
N CYS A 28 24.18 33.31 36.86
CA CYS A 28 24.07 34.22 38.02
C CYS A 28 23.05 35.39 38.03
N LEU A 29 22.04 35.20 38.89
CA LEU A 29 21.50 36.13 39.90
C LEU A 29 21.57 37.64 39.61
N LEU A 30 20.39 38.26 39.45
CA LEU A 30 19.83 39.27 40.35
C LEU A 30 18.53 39.80 39.76
N GLY A 31 17.52 39.94 40.62
CA GLY A 31 16.17 40.37 40.22
C GLY A 31 16.10 41.83 39.80
N THR A 32 15.06 42.14 39.03
CA THR A 32 14.12 43.23 39.34
C THR A 32 12.90 43.08 38.44
N SER A 33 11.77 43.37 39.06
CA SER A 33 10.41 43.06 38.64
C SER A 33 9.93 43.98 37.52
N TYR A 34 9.28 43.42 36.50
CA TYR A 34 8.29 44.15 35.71
C TYR A 34 7.02 43.30 35.60
N THR A 35 6.11 43.53 36.54
CA THR A 35 4.75 43.00 36.52
C THR A 35 3.84 44.02 35.84
N SER A 36 3.22 43.66 34.71
CA SER A 36 1.80 43.93 34.45
C SER A 36 1.38 43.38 33.07
N HIS A 37 0.86 42.16 33.03
CA HIS A 37 -0.57 41.86 32.90
C HIS A 37 -0.74 40.38 32.51
N ASN A 38 -1.23 39.60 33.46
CA ASN A 38 -1.58 38.20 33.29
C ASN A 38 -2.85 38.08 32.45
N ASN A 39 -2.79 37.31 31.37
CA ASN A 39 -3.87 36.41 30.97
C ASN A 39 -3.24 35.22 30.20
N ASN A 40 -2.96 34.15 30.97
CA ASN A 40 -2.75 32.77 30.57
C ASN A 40 -2.34 32.52 29.11
N ARG A 41 -1.04 32.67 28.82
CA ARG A 41 -0.38 31.73 27.90
C ARG A 41 0.32 30.70 28.76
N ASN A 42 -0.24 29.50 28.83
CA ASN A 42 0.53 28.33 29.22
C ASN A 42 1.79 28.34 28.35
N LEU A 43 2.95 28.55 28.98
CA LEU A 43 4.24 28.16 28.43
C LEU A 43 4.12 26.66 28.18
N VAL A 44 3.85 26.27 26.94
CA VAL A 44 3.87 24.88 26.51
C VAL A 44 5.28 24.39 26.81
N ALA A 45 5.41 23.48 27.79
CA ALA A 45 6.68 22.82 28.06
C ALA A 45 7.20 22.24 26.73
N ALA A 46 8.49 22.43 26.45
CA ALA A 46 9.10 21.81 25.27
C ALA A 46 8.79 20.31 25.29
N GLU A 47 8.10 19.81 24.26
CA GLU A 47 7.78 18.39 24.17
C GLU A 47 9.09 17.60 24.17
N THR A 48 9.22 16.66 25.11
CA THR A 48 10.40 15.79 25.18
C THR A 48 10.37 14.82 23.99
N PRO A 49 11.44 14.75 23.18
CA PRO A 49 11.54 13.75 22.13
C PRO A 49 11.39 12.33 22.68
N LEU A 50 10.43 11.57 22.15
CA LEU A 50 10.22 10.18 22.51
C LEU A 50 11.21 9.28 21.78
N SER A 51 11.71 8.21 22.41
CA SER A 51 12.46 7.15 21.74
C SER A 51 11.53 6.16 21.03
N HIS A 52 12.09 5.32 20.15
CA HIS A 52 11.33 4.20 19.57
C HIS A 52 10.71 3.32 20.66
N ASP A 53 11.45 2.96 21.71
CA ASP A 53 10.95 2.09 22.80
C ASP A 53 9.82 2.75 23.62
N GLN A 54 9.88 4.08 23.78
CA GLN A 54 8.79 4.83 24.42
C GLN A 54 7.54 4.83 23.56
N LEU A 55 7.66 5.02 22.24
CA LEU A 55 6.54 4.88 21.30
C LEU A 55 6.02 3.44 21.26
N TYR A 56 6.92 2.46 21.21
CA TYR A 56 6.62 1.03 21.25
C TYR A 56 5.71 0.71 22.44
N SER A 57 6.11 1.18 23.63
CA SER A 57 5.37 0.99 24.88
C SER A 57 4.07 1.81 24.92
N GLN A 58 4.11 3.08 24.50
CA GLN A 58 2.97 4.00 24.51
C GLN A 58 1.81 3.47 23.67
N TYR A 59 2.10 2.90 22.50
CA TYR A 59 1.09 2.37 21.59
C TYR A 59 0.81 0.87 21.81
N GLY A 60 1.44 0.23 22.79
CA GLY A 60 1.18 -1.17 23.14
C GLY A 60 1.53 -2.14 22.01
N PHE A 61 2.66 -1.93 21.34
CA PHE A 61 3.17 -2.89 20.37
C PHE A 61 3.68 -4.16 21.09
N VAL A 62 3.58 -5.31 20.42
CA VAL A 62 3.85 -6.63 21.04
C VAL A 62 4.96 -7.42 20.35
N LYS A 63 5.29 -7.10 19.09
CA LYS A 63 6.49 -7.62 18.42
C LYS A 63 7.24 -6.48 17.74
N ASN A 64 8.56 -6.60 17.68
CA ASN A 64 9.44 -5.70 16.94
C ASN A 64 10.39 -6.50 16.06
N TRP A 65 10.62 -6.02 14.84
CA TRP A 65 11.64 -6.52 13.93
C TRP A 65 12.57 -5.37 13.58
N ALA A 66 13.87 -5.58 13.72
CA ALA A 66 14.89 -4.67 13.26
C ALA A 66 15.56 -5.25 12.02
N ALA A 67 15.68 -4.43 10.98
CA ALA A 67 16.27 -4.84 9.73
C ALA A 67 17.77 -5.14 9.91
N PRO A 68 18.24 -6.36 9.58
CA PRO A 68 19.64 -6.69 9.71
C PRO A 68 20.47 -5.87 8.72
N MET A 69 21.65 -5.42 9.16
CA MET A 69 22.62 -4.70 8.34
C MET A 69 23.91 -5.52 8.22
N PRO A 70 24.60 -5.51 7.07
CA PRO A 70 25.84 -6.27 6.91
C PRO A 70 26.97 -5.68 7.76
N GLY A 71 27.89 -6.54 8.19
CA GLY A 71 29.09 -6.10 8.93
C GLY A 71 30.15 -5.45 8.05
N THR A 72 30.06 -5.62 6.72
CA THR A 72 30.99 -5.08 5.73
C THR A 72 30.24 -4.38 4.60
N PRO A 73 30.88 -3.43 3.89
CA PRO A 73 30.27 -2.80 2.72
C PRO A 73 29.88 -3.80 1.63
N ILE A 74 28.77 -3.54 0.95
CA ILE A 74 28.28 -4.33 -0.19
C ILE A 74 27.95 -3.37 -1.34
N ALA A 75 28.51 -3.62 -2.51
CA ALA A 75 28.30 -2.78 -3.69
C ALA A 75 26.89 -2.95 -4.30
N ALA A 76 26.51 -1.98 -5.13
CA ALA A 76 25.21 -2.00 -5.81
C ALA A 76 25.16 -2.99 -6.99
N SER A 77 26.30 -3.28 -7.60
CA SER A 77 26.46 -4.26 -8.68
C SER A 77 27.85 -4.90 -8.62
N GLY A 78 27.97 -6.16 -9.04
CA GLY A 78 29.25 -6.80 -9.35
C GLY A 78 29.95 -7.55 -8.20
N VAL A 79 30.80 -8.51 -8.63
CA VAL A 79 31.31 -9.70 -7.93
C VAL A 79 32.18 -9.39 -6.71
N ASN A 80 31.74 -9.78 -5.51
CA ASN A 80 32.63 -9.99 -4.38
C ASN A 80 32.43 -11.40 -3.83
N THR A 81 33.47 -12.21 -3.97
CA THR A 81 33.54 -13.66 -3.77
C THR A 81 33.24 -14.08 -2.32
N THR A 82 32.27 -15.01 -2.12
CA THR A 82 32.37 -16.29 -1.36
C THR A 82 31.00 -16.89 -0.96
N GLN A 83 29.85 -16.23 -1.18
CA GLN A 83 28.53 -16.74 -0.79
C GLN A 83 27.47 -16.50 -1.89
N PRO A 84 27.00 -17.54 -2.61
CA PRO A 84 26.00 -17.38 -3.66
C PRO A 84 24.69 -16.79 -3.10
N GLY A 85 24.38 -15.55 -3.48
CA GLY A 85 23.10 -14.88 -3.18
C GLY A 85 23.18 -13.55 -2.43
N VAL A 86 24.34 -13.13 -1.91
CA VAL A 86 24.50 -11.92 -1.06
C VAL A 86 25.46 -10.88 -1.67
N ASP A 87 26.01 -11.16 -2.86
CA ASP A 87 27.11 -10.39 -3.48
C ASP A 87 26.71 -8.96 -3.92
N THR A 88 25.44 -8.58 -3.77
CA THR A 88 24.90 -7.24 -4.10
C THR A 88 23.99 -6.78 -2.97
N GLY A 89 23.81 -5.46 -2.82
CA GLY A 89 22.90 -4.92 -1.80
C GLY A 89 21.47 -5.43 -1.95
N ALA A 90 21.01 -5.59 -3.19
CA ALA A 90 19.74 -6.25 -3.49
C ALA A 90 19.68 -7.70 -2.99
N GLY A 91 20.70 -8.51 -3.30
CA GLY A 91 20.78 -9.90 -2.82
C GLY A 91 20.75 -10.01 -1.30
N TYR A 92 21.46 -9.11 -0.61
CA TYR A 92 21.44 -9.05 0.86
C TYR A 92 20.04 -8.80 1.43
N ILE A 93 19.27 -7.86 0.86
CA ILE A 93 17.90 -7.59 1.31
C ILE A 93 17.01 -8.82 1.08
N LEU A 94 17.06 -9.41 -0.12
CA LEU A 94 16.23 -10.57 -0.47
C LEU A 94 16.51 -11.78 0.43
N HIS A 95 17.75 -11.93 0.88
CA HIS A 95 18.15 -13.00 1.79
C HIS A 95 17.78 -12.72 3.25
N ASN A 96 17.93 -11.48 3.72
CA ASN A 96 17.93 -11.17 5.17
C ASN A 96 16.71 -10.38 5.67
N TRP A 97 15.94 -9.72 4.80
CA TRP A 97 14.83 -8.86 5.21
C TRP A 97 13.46 -9.53 5.08
N SER A 98 13.40 -10.86 5.00
CA SER A 98 12.15 -11.63 4.90
C SER A 98 11.22 -11.08 3.82
N THR A 99 11.69 -11.05 2.56
CA THR A 99 10.89 -10.56 1.43
C THR A 99 10.03 -11.68 0.84
N ASN A 100 8.72 -11.47 0.68
CA ASN A 100 7.77 -12.46 0.14
C ASN A 100 8.17 -12.93 -1.28
N TYR A 101 8.41 -11.96 -2.17
CA TYR A 101 8.59 -12.24 -3.60
C TYR A 101 9.98 -12.68 -4.01
N LYS A 102 10.96 -12.66 -3.09
CA LYS A 102 12.38 -12.80 -3.42
C LYS A 102 12.81 -11.93 -4.63
N THR A 103 12.10 -10.84 -4.90
CA THR A 103 12.36 -9.93 -6.03
C THR A 103 12.22 -8.49 -5.58
N ILE A 104 13.18 -7.67 -5.99
CA ILE A 104 13.08 -6.21 -5.93
C ILE A 104 12.45 -5.74 -7.24
N THR A 105 11.29 -5.08 -7.13
CA THR A 105 10.47 -4.69 -8.29
C THR A 105 11.09 -3.57 -9.13
N VAL A 106 11.94 -2.74 -8.52
CA VAL A 106 12.59 -1.60 -9.17
C VAL A 106 13.97 -1.40 -8.56
N GLY A 107 14.97 -1.10 -9.39
CA GLY A 107 16.23 -0.49 -8.93
C GLY A 107 17.07 -1.40 -8.05
N ALA A 108 17.12 -2.71 -8.36
CA ALA A 108 17.98 -3.64 -7.65
C ALA A 108 19.46 -3.23 -7.69
N ASN A 109 19.89 -2.59 -8.79
CA ASN A 109 21.26 -2.10 -8.99
C ASN A 109 21.54 -0.75 -8.30
N ASP A 110 20.55 -0.18 -7.61
CA ASP A 110 20.69 1.11 -6.90
C ASP A 110 20.92 0.92 -5.39
N ILE A 111 20.91 -0.33 -4.90
CA ILE A 111 20.99 -0.67 -3.47
C ILE A 111 22.42 -1.07 -3.11
N SER A 112 23.05 -0.32 -2.21
CA SER A 112 24.35 -0.68 -1.63
C SER A 112 24.35 -0.52 -0.12
N PHE A 113 25.35 -1.12 0.53
CA PHE A 113 25.64 -0.89 1.95
C PHE A 113 27.02 -0.28 2.07
N VAL A 114 27.10 0.87 2.71
CA VAL A 114 28.32 1.70 2.80
C VAL A 114 28.56 2.12 4.24
N ALA A 115 29.78 2.58 4.54
CA ALA A 115 30.06 3.23 5.81
C ALA A 115 29.15 4.44 6.03
N ASP A 116 28.69 4.65 7.28
CA ASP A 116 27.88 5.80 7.63
C ASP A 116 28.59 7.13 7.24
N PRO A 117 28.02 7.92 6.31
CA PRO A 117 28.63 9.18 5.88
C PRO A 117 28.43 10.32 6.90
N TYR A 118 27.52 10.14 7.87
CA TYR A 118 27.21 11.12 8.91
C TYR A 118 27.28 10.46 10.29
N PRO A 119 28.46 9.96 10.71
CA PRO A 119 28.61 9.31 12.00
C PRO A 119 28.27 10.32 13.09
N SER A 120 27.34 9.96 13.97
CA SER A 120 27.01 10.82 15.10
C SER A 120 28.21 10.89 16.04
N THR A 121 28.61 12.10 16.43
CA THR A 121 29.62 12.32 17.49
C THR A 121 29.08 11.98 18.89
N SER A 122 27.87 11.43 18.98
CA SER A 122 27.19 11.01 20.21
C SER A 122 26.55 9.63 19.98
N PRO A 123 26.65 8.68 20.94
CA PRO A 123 26.10 7.35 20.78
C PRO A 123 24.58 7.41 20.70
N SER A 124 24.01 7.08 19.54
CA SER A 124 22.59 6.73 19.45
C SER A 124 22.36 5.47 20.29
N PRO A 125 21.26 5.35 21.07
CA PRO A 125 20.93 4.13 21.78
C PRO A 125 20.57 3.04 20.76
N ALA A 126 21.59 2.31 20.31
CA ALA A 126 21.40 1.03 19.63
C ALA A 126 20.76 0.04 20.63
N PRO A 127 19.92 -0.91 20.17
CA PRO A 127 19.40 -1.94 21.04
C PRO A 127 20.57 -2.78 21.59
N ALA A 128 20.56 -2.98 22.91
CA ALA A 128 21.59 -3.73 23.60
C ALA A 128 21.61 -5.19 23.14
N SER A 129 22.58 -5.56 22.30
CA SER A 129 23.01 -6.95 22.14
C SER A 129 24.40 -7.12 22.73
N SER A 130 24.50 -8.00 23.72
CA SER A 130 25.72 -8.41 24.39
C SER A 130 26.66 -9.20 23.46
N SER A 131 27.92 -8.77 23.38
CA SER A 131 29.14 -9.58 23.61
C SER A 131 30.37 -9.01 22.89
N ASN A 132 31.51 -9.14 23.56
CA ASN A 132 32.85 -8.65 23.20
C ASN A 132 33.27 -8.97 21.76
N SER A 133 33.68 -7.95 20.99
CA SER A 133 34.80 -8.09 20.05
C SER A 133 35.43 -6.72 19.72
N THR A 134 36.75 -6.63 19.93
CA THR A 134 37.61 -5.51 19.58
C THR A 134 37.84 -5.43 18.07
N VAL A 135 36.91 -4.78 17.36
CA VAL A 135 37.15 -4.05 16.10
C VAL A 135 36.18 -2.87 16.13
N ASN A 136 36.64 -1.64 15.88
CA ASN A 136 35.75 -0.51 15.60
C ASN A 136 35.00 -0.81 14.30
N ALA A 137 33.95 -1.62 14.37
CA ALA A 137 33.12 -1.97 13.24
C ALA A 137 32.37 -0.70 12.82
N VAL A 138 32.77 -0.14 11.69
CA VAL A 138 32.05 0.99 11.09
C VAL A 138 30.66 0.49 10.75
N SER A 139 29.64 1.03 11.41
CA SER A 139 28.25 0.67 11.16
C SER A 139 27.92 0.94 9.69
N GLN A 140 27.48 -0.11 8.98
CA GLN A 140 27.02 0.04 7.60
C GLN A 140 25.63 0.65 7.58
N VAL A 141 25.36 1.48 6.59
CA VAL A 141 24.06 2.06 6.29
C VAL A 141 23.67 1.69 4.87
N MET A 142 22.37 1.60 4.62
CA MET A 142 21.86 1.33 3.27
C MET A 142 21.88 2.62 2.45
N GLN A 143 22.58 2.62 1.33
CA GLN A 143 22.61 3.70 0.36
C GLN A 143 21.77 3.33 -0.85
N ILE A 144 20.85 4.21 -1.22
CA ILE A 144 20.05 4.11 -2.44
C ILE A 144 20.50 5.19 -3.43
N ASN A 145 20.84 4.79 -4.66
CA ASN A 145 21.28 5.69 -5.72
C ASN A 145 20.12 6.21 -6.58
N TYR A 146 20.25 7.45 -7.02
CA TYR A 146 19.34 8.13 -7.94
C TYR A 146 20.17 8.74 -9.06
N PRO A 147 20.29 8.06 -10.22
CA PRO A 147 21.01 8.59 -11.36
C PRO A 147 20.40 9.89 -11.87
N LYS A 148 21.21 10.77 -12.46
CA LYS A 148 20.79 12.02 -13.08
C LYS A 148 19.63 11.78 -14.05
N GLY A 149 18.56 12.56 -13.90
CA GLY A 149 17.35 12.47 -14.71
C GLY A 149 16.38 11.37 -14.26
N SER A 150 16.70 10.59 -13.22
CA SER A 150 15.78 9.58 -12.69
C SER A 150 14.60 10.20 -11.94
N TYR A 151 13.41 9.64 -12.17
CA TYR A 151 12.18 9.95 -11.46
C TYR A 151 11.33 8.68 -11.36
N ALA A 152 9.99 8.78 -11.38
CA ALA A 152 9.12 7.63 -11.25
C ALA A 152 9.52 6.51 -12.24
N PRO A 153 9.86 5.31 -11.76
CA PRO A 153 10.49 4.25 -12.56
C PRO A 153 9.71 3.79 -13.80
N LYS A 154 8.38 3.96 -13.81
CA LYS A 154 7.50 3.60 -14.93
C LYS A 154 7.20 4.76 -15.88
N ALA A 155 7.66 5.97 -15.58
CA ALA A 155 7.37 7.17 -16.35
C ALA A 155 8.61 7.76 -17.03
N GLY A 156 9.80 7.52 -16.48
CA GLY A 156 11.06 8.08 -16.99
C GLY A 156 11.94 7.09 -17.73
N PRO A 157 12.83 7.59 -18.62
CA PRO A 157 13.79 6.77 -19.35
C PRO A 157 14.96 6.29 -18.47
N VAL A 158 15.13 6.89 -17.28
CA VAL A 158 16.18 6.55 -16.33
C VAL A 158 15.54 6.06 -15.03
N THR A 159 15.82 4.81 -14.68
CA THR A 159 15.42 4.24 -13.39
C THR A 159 16.36 4.73 -12.30
N GLY A 160 15.81 5.08 -11.14
CA GLY A 160 16.58 5.40 -9.94
C GLY A 160 15.73 5.19 -8.70
N GLY A 161 16.39 4.99 -7.56
CA GLY A 161 15.71 4.58 -6.34
C GLY A 161 15.45 3.07 -6.30
N THR A 162 14.58 2.62 -5.39
CA THR A 162 14.22 1.19 -5.30
C THR A 162 12.80 1.00 -4.81
N SER A 163 12.23 -0.19 -5.05
CA SER A 163 10.96 -0.62 -4.48
C SER A 163 10.91 -2.13 -4.21
N PHE A 164 10.58 -2.51 -2.97
CA PHE A 164 10.36 -3.90 -2.55
C PHE A 164 9.45 -3.98 -1.31
N TYR A 165 8.98 -5.19 -1.03
CA TYR A 165 8.16 -5.51 0.14
C TYR A 165 8.90 -6.41 1.12
N ALA A 166 8.74 -6.17 2.42
CA ALA A 166 9.25 -7.01 3.49
C ALA A 166 8.12 -7.34 4.49
N ILE A 167 8.07 -8.61 4.89
CA ILE A 167 7.02 -9.23 5.73
C ILE A 167 7.67 -9.96 6.90
N PRO A 168 8.40 -9.27 7.78
CA PRO A 168 9.23 -9.91 8.79
C PRO A 168 8.46 -10.79 9.78
N PHE A 169 7.13 -10.64 9.86
CA PHE A 169 6.25 -11.43 10.72
C PHE A 169 5.42 -12.49 9.98
N GLY A 170 5.70 -12.73 8.69
CA GLY A 170 5.00 -13.70 7.85
C GLY A 170 3.83 -13.12 7.04
N ASP A 171 3.33 -13.90 6.08
CA ASP A 171 2.28 -13.49 5.13
C ASP A 171 0.86 -13.69 5.62
N ASP A 172 0.64 -14.66 6.51
CA ASP A 172 -0.73 -15.09 6.86
C ASP A 172 -1.35 -14.28 8.01
N THR A 173 -0.62 -13.34 8.61
CA THR A 173 -1.08 -12.59 9.80
C THR A 173 -1.15 -11.09 9.52
N PRO A 174 -2.35 -10.55 9.27
CA PRO A 174 -2.56 -9.10 9.26
C PRO A 174 -2.61 -8.54 10.69
N PHE A 175 -2.18 -7.30 10.86
CA PHE A 175 -2.10 -6.61 12.15
C PHE A 175 -3.02 -5.38 12.20
N GLU A 176 -3.58 -5.11 13.38
CA GLU A 176 -4.46 -3.94 13.61
C GLU A 176 -3.65 -2.64 13.65
N LYS A 177 -2.43 -2.74 14.19
CA LYS A 177 -1.55 -1.60 14.45
C LYS A 177 -0.14 -1.93 14.00
N MET A 178 0.51 -0.98 13.35
CA MET A 178 1.88 -1.12 12.90
C MET A 178 2.63 0.22 13.02
N MET A 179 3.90 0.16 13.39
CA MET A 179 4.82 1.30 13.37
C MET A 179 6.02 0.95 12.51
N ILE A 180 6.35 1.84 11.58
CA ILE A 180 7.63 1.83 10.89
C ILE A 180 8.51 2.94 11.46
N SER A 181 9.74 2.58 11.83
CA SER A 181 10.76 3.52 12.29
C SER A 181 12.00 3.40 11.40
N TYR A 182 12.57 4.52 10.97
CA TYR A 182 13.88 4.52 10.29
C TYR A 182 14.55 5.88 10.40
N ASP A 183 15.87 5.90 10.33
CA ASP A 183 16.64 7.11 10.11
C ASP A 183 16.87 7.28 8.61
N VAL A 184 16.69 8.50 8.11
CA VAL A 184 17.02 8.89 6.74
C VAL A 184 17.97 10.09 6.74
N ALA A 185 18.97 10.07 5.87
CA ALA A 185 19.87 11.19 5.64
C ALA A 185 19.99 11.51 4.16
N PHE A 186 20.03 12.80 3.87
CA PHE A 186 20.17 13.36 2.52
C PHE A 186 21.53 14.06 2.44
N PRO A 187 22.28 13.96 1.32
CA PRO A 187 23.57 14.59 1.18
C PRO A 187 23.50 16.12 1.19
N THR A 188 24.57 16.76 1.66
CA THR A 188 24.71 18.22 1.57
C THR A 188 24.52 18.66 0.13
N GLY A 189 23.63 19.63 -0.11
CA GLY A 189 23.30 20.10 -1.45
C GLY A 189 22.28 19.24 -2.22
N PHE A 190 21.59 18.30 -1.55
CA PHE A 190 20.51 17.53 -2.16
C PHE A 190 19.44 18.44 -2.78
N ASP A 191 19.21 18.31 -4.10
CA ASP A 191 18.16 19.03 -4.80
C ASP A 191 16.86 18.24 -4.69
N TRP A 192 15.90 18.80 -3.96
CA TRP A 192 14.59 18.22 -3.75
C TRP A 192 13.72 18.19 -5.01
N VAL A 193 14.04 19.01 -6.02
CA VAL A 193 13.23 19.20 -7.23
C VAL A 193 11.77 19.49 -6.85
N LEU A 194 10.86 18.54 -7.10
CA LEU A 194 9.43 18.60 -6.75
C LEU A 194 9.06 17.53 -5.69
N GLY A 195 10.06 16.83 -5.17
CA GLY A 195 9.99 15.82 -4.12
C GLY A 195 10.01 14.37 -4.64
N GLY A 196 9.84 13.43 -3.72
CA GLY A 196 9.95 12.00 -3.97
C GLY A 196 9.24 11.16 -2.92
N LYS A 197 9.34 9.84 -3.05
CA LYS A 197 8.76 8.86 -2.13
C LYS A 197 9.76 8.41 -1.08
N LEU A 198 9.24 7.99 0.07
CA LEU A 198 9.99 7.39 1.18
C LEU A 198 9.26 6.10 1.65
N PRO A 199 9.95 5.20 2.37
CA PRO A 199 9.37 3.96 2.88
C PRO A 199 8.14 4.14 3.77
N GLY A 200 7.22 3.17 3.74
CA GLY A 200 5.99 3.15 4.52
C GLY A 200 5.46 1.74 4.80
N ILE A 201 4.35 1.65 5.54
CA ILE A 201 3.64 0.40 5.85
C ILE A 201 2.75 0.00 4.66
N TYR A 202 2.31 -1.25 4.53
CA TYR A 202 1.26 -1.67 3.59
C TYR A 202 0.33 -2.72 4.20
N GLY A 203 -0.83 -2.93 3.58
CA GLY A 203 -1.82 -3.95 3.96
C GLY A 203 -2.76 -4.29 2.81
N GLY A 204 -3.41 -5.45 2.87
CA GLY A 204 -4.24 -5.98 1.77
C GLY A 204 -3.46 -6.85 0.78
N HIS A 205 -4.14 -7.35 -0.27
CA HIS A 205 -3.51 -8.28 -1.22
C HIS A 205 -2.38 -7.57 -1.99
N PRO A 206 -1.18 -8.17 -2.02
CA PRO A 206 -0.06 -7.65 -2.81
C PRO A 206 -0.43 -7.61 -4.29
N HIS A 207 -0.10 -6.49 -4.93
CA HIS A 207 -0.46 -6.12 -6.32
C HIS A 207 -1.86 -5.54 -6.55
N GLU A 208 -2.81 -5.68 -5.62
CA GLU A 208 -4.09 -4.93 -5.68
C GLU A 208 -4.01 -3.60 -4.92
N CYS A 209 -3.14 -3.52 -3.90
CA CYS A 209 -2.88 -2.31 -3.10
C CYS A 209 -1.38 -2.16 -2.78
N SER A 210 -0.65 -1.39 -3.59
CA SER A 210 0.77 -1.14 -3.34
C SER A 210 0.96 -0.07 -2.24
N GLY A 211 1.28 -0.48 -1.00
CA GLY A 211 1.73 0.45 0.05
C GLY A 211 0.65 1.31 0.68
N VAL A 212 0.81 1.70 1.93
CA VAL A 212 0.30 2.97 2.45
C VAL A 212 1.28 4.04 1.89
N TYR A 213 1.18 4.61 0.69
CA TYR A 213 0.06 5.11 -0.11
C TYR A 213 -1.30 4.77 0.44
N ALA A 214 -1.72 5.44 1.52
CA ALA A 214 -3.14 5.48 1.80
C ALA A 214 -3.82 6.11 0.54
N TYR A 215 -4.30 5.26 -0.37
CA TYR A 215 -5.49 5.52 -1.14
C TYR A 215 -6.59 5.39 -0.09
N ILE A 216 -6.71 6.45 0.69
CA ILE A 216 -7.79 6.59 1.64
C ILE A 216 -9.03 6.55 0.74
N PRO A 217 -9.90 5.54 0.87
CA PRO A 217 -11.05 5.32 0.00
C PRO A 217 -12.15 6.32 0.37
N VAL A 218 -11.81 7.60 0.30
CA VAL A 218 -12.68 8.72 0.59
C VAL A 218 -12.90 9.50 -0.68
N ALA A 219 -14.17 9.84 -0.92
CA ALA A 219 -14.51 10.79 -1.96
C ALA A 219 -13.80 12.14 -1.69
N ASP A 220 -13.49 12.88 -2.74
CA ASP A 220 -12.80 14.18 -2.67
C ASP A 220 -13.56 15.24 -1.87
N ASN A 221 -14.87 15.06 -1.68
CA ASN A 221 -15.71 15.90 -0.84
C ASN A 221 -15.79 15.47 0.64
N SER A 222 -15.07 14.42 1.05
CA SER A 222 -15.08 13.91 2.41
C SER A 222 -14.50 14.91 3.42
N ASN A 223 -14.90 14.80 4.68
CA ASN A 223 -14.32 15.62 5.76
C ASN A 223 -12.80 15.41 5.92
N PHE A 224 -12.29 14.26 5.48
CA PHE A 224 -10.86 14.00 5.39
C PHE A 224 -10.17 14.94 4.38
N CYS A 225 -10.73 15.10 3.17
CA CYS A 225 -10.21 16.01 2.14
C CYS A 225 -10.47 17.50 2.41
N LYS A 226 -11.36 17.82 3.35
CA LYS A 226 -11.58 19.20 3.83
C LYS A 226 -10.52 19.65 4.85
N ASN A 227 -9.67 18.76 5.35
CA ASN A 227 -8.59 19.14 6.25
C ASN A 227 -7.55 19.97 5.48
N PRO A 228 -7.16 21.17 5.95
CA PRO A 228 -6.23 22.05 5.24
C PRO A 228 -4.82 21.45 5.05
N ASN A 229 -4.46 20.46 5.87
CA ASN A 229 -3.19 19.74 5.76
C ASN A 229 -3.28 18.56 4.79
N VAL A 230 -4.44 18.28 4.20
CA VAL A 230 -4.67 17.15 3.27
C VAL A 230 -4.91 17.70 1.87
N GLN A 231 -4.10 17.26 0.92
CA GLN A 231 -4.30 17.50 -0.51
C GLN A 231 -4.83 16.23 -1.14
N CYS A 232 -6.12 16.24 -1.50
CA CYS A 232 -6.74 15.15 -2.22
C CYS A 232 -6.56 15.30 -3.74
N ASN A 233 -6.35 14.17 -4.41
CA ASN A 233 -6.29 14.06 -5.87
C ASN A 233 -7.00 12.75 -6.24
N ASP A 234 -7.80 12.75 -7.30
CA ASP A 234 -8.56 11.59 -7.78
C ASP A 234 -7.74 10.61 -8.63
N GLN A 235 -6.62 11.04 -9.20
CA GLN A 235 -5.77 10.26 -10.12
C GLN A 235 -4.53 9.66 -9.45
N TYR A 236 -4.15 10.17 -8.28
CA TYR A 236 -3.01 9.71 -7.49
C TYR A 236 -3.43 9.64 -6.03
N GLY A 237 -2.60 9.10 -5.14
CA GLY A 237 -3.03 9.06 -3.75
C GLY A 237 -3.11 10.46 -3.09
N LYS A 238 -3.72 10.53 -1.88
CA LYS A 238 -3.90 11.78 -1.10
C LYS A 238 -2.68 12.16 -0.25
N SER A 239 -2.16 13.39 -0.36
CA SER A 239 -1.00 13.92 0.40
C SER A 239 -1.41 14.51 1.74
N ILE A 240 -0.59 14.31 2.78
CA ILE A 240 -0.84 14.89 4.09
C ILE A 240 0.42 15.60 4.58
N GLY A 241 0.28 16.84 5.03
CA GLY A 241 1.38 17.67 5.52
C GLY A 241 2.40 18.05 4.44
N ARG A 242 1.97 18.10 3.17
CA ARG A 242 2.86 18.49 2.05
C ARG A 242 3.45 19.88 2.30
N GLY A 243 4.78 19.99 2.27
CA GLY A 243 5.51 21.23 2.50
C GLY A 243 5.69 21.63 3.98
N LEU A 244 5.18 20.83 4.93
CA LEU A 244 5.33 21.11 6.36
C LEU A 244 6.59 20.47 6.97
N LEU A 245 7.12 19.42 6.32
CA LEU A 245 8.31 18.71 6.79
C LEU A 245 9.55 19.14 6.00
N TYR A 246 10.60 19.53 6.73
CA TYR A 246 11.92 19.82 6.19
C TYR A 246 12.93 18.80 6.70
N PHE A 247 13.72 18.24 5.81
CA PHE A 247 14.84 17.35 6.13
C PHE A 247 16.14 18.14 6.00
N PRO A 248 16.87 18.38 7.10
CA PRO A 248 18.15 19.05 7.02
C PRO A 248 19.17 18.16 6.29
N PRO A 249 19.80 18.63 5.20
CA PRO A 249 20.86 17.87 4.53
C PRO A 249 22.08 17.68 5.43
N GLY A 250 22.80 16.56 5.26
CA GLY A 250 24.03 16.24 5.98
C GLY A 250 23.83 15.73 7.41
N THR A 251 22.59 15.44 7.82
CA THR A 251 22.29 14.87 9.14
C THR A 251 21.20 13.80 9.05
N TRP A 252 21.19 12.92 10.05
CA TRP A 252 20.15 11.91 10.21
C TRP A 252 18.86 12.52 10.77
N THR A 253 17.74 12.16 10.16
CA THR A 253 16.40 12.45 10.65
C THR A 253 15.68 11.13 10.91
N ARG A 254 15.24 10.90 12.14
CA ARG A 254 14.41 9.74 12.47
C ARG A 254 12.95 10.02 12.13
N ILE A 255 12.32 9.09 11.43
CA ILE A 255 10.88 9.08 11.15
C ILE A 255 10.28 7.88 11.86
N ASP A 256 9.25 8.13 12.67
CA ASP A 256 8.40 7.08 13.23
C ASP A 256 6.97 7.31 12.73
N MET A 257 6.38 6.34 12.02
CA MET A 257 5.00 6.42 11.52
C MET A 257 4.18 5.31 12.16
N VAL A 258 3.27 5.70 13.05
CA VAL A 258 2.35 4.83 13.77
C VAL A 258 1.00 4.83 13.07
N MET A 259 0.51 3.64 12.76
CA MET A 259 -0.75 3.43 12.07
C MET A 259 -1.63 2.46 12.85
N GLN A 260 -2.91 2.79 13.00
CA GLN A 260 -3.93 1.90 13.55
C GLN A 260 -5.15 1.88 12.64
N LEU A 261 -5.63 0.68 12.30
CA LEU A 261 -6.82 0.49 11.48
C LEU A 261 -8.02 1.21 12.09
N ASN A 262 -8.94 1.62 11.22
CA ASN A 262 -10.27 1.99 11.65
C ASN A 262 -11.08 0.73 12.03
N GLU A 263 -11.75 0.81 13.17
CA GLU A 263 -12.60 -0.25 13.72
C GLU A 263 -13.89 0.35 14.33
N PRO A 264 -15.08 -0.18 13.99
CA PRO A 264 -15.30 -1.21 12.99
C PRO A 264 -14.95 -0.75 11.56
N ALA A 265 -14.70 -1.68 10.65
CA ALA A 265 -14.37 -1.37 9.26
C ALA A 265 -15.47 -0.51 8.61
N GLY A 266 -15.06 0.46 7.79
CA GLY A 266 -15.94 1.49 7.22
C GLY A 266 -16.08 2.76 8.07
N TYR A 267 -15.57 2.78 9.31
CA TYR A 267 -15.56 3.99 10.14
C TYR A 267 -14.37 4.90 9.80
N ASN A 268 -14.51 6.20 10.06
CA ASN A 268 -13.42 7.18 9.91
C ASN A 268 -12.78 7.43 11.27
N ASN A 269 -12.15 6.41 11.87
CA ASN A 269 -11.53 6.51 13.20
C ASN A 269 -10.14 5.87 13.31
N GLY A 270 -9.52 5.53 12.18
CA GLY A 270 -8.15 5.03 12.16
C GLY A 270 -7.14 6.14 12.45
N ILE A 271 -5.97 5.73 12.96
CA ILE A 271 -4.94 6.63 13.46
C ILE A 271 -3.73 6.66 12.52
N LEU A 272 -3.20 7.85 12.27
CA LEU A 272 -1.88 8.12 11.71
C LEU A 272 -1.20 9.15 12.60
N ASP A 273 -0.19 8.71 13.34
CA ASP A 273 0.71 9.60 14.06
C ASP A 273 2.09 9.51 13.44
N VAL A 274 2.66 10.66 13.07
CA VAL A 274 4.02 10.75 12.53
C VAL A 274 4.86 11.55 13.49
N TYR A 275 6.01 10.99 13.86
CA TYR A 275 7.02 11.63 14.68
C TYR A 275 8.29 11.86 13.88
N ILE A 276 8.91 13.00 14.12
CA ILE A 276 10.18 13.40 13.50
C ILE A 276 11.16 13.68 14.64
N ASN A 277 12.26 12.93 14.67
CA ASN A 277 13.23 12.96 15.76
C ASN A 277 12.57 12.82 17.15
N GLY A 278 11.52 11.99 17.25
CA GLY A 278 10.78 11.76 18.50
C GLY A 278 9.74 12.82 18.88
N LEU A 279 9.63 13.91 18.12
CA LEU A 279 8.60 14.93 18.32
C LEU A 279 7.39 14.64 17.45
N LYS A 280 6.18 14.76 18.00
CA LYS A 280 4.94 14.49 17.25
C LYS A 280 4.76 15.57 16.19
N PHE A 281 4.95 15.20 14.93
CA PHE A 281 4.88 16.12 13.79
C PHE A 281 3.44 16.28 13.29
N THR A 282 2.70 15.17 13.17
CA THR A 282 1.27 15.21 12.84
C THR A 282 0.52 14.05 13.48
N SER A 283 -0.76 14.28 13.72
CA SER A 283 -1.68 13.29 14.27
C SER A 283 -3.02 13.42 13.56
N MET A 284 -3.52 12.27 13.09
CA MET A 284 -4.85 12.13 12.53
C MET A 284 -5.49 10.91 13.13
N ASN A 285 -6.75 11.03 13.53
CA ASN A 285 -7.53 9.98 14.17
C ASN A 285 -8.84 9.72 13.41
N THR A 286 -8.89 10.09 12.13
CA THR A 286 -10.08 10.00 11.29
C THR A 286 -9.82 9.29 9.97
N ILE A 287 -8.79 8.44 9.90
CA ILE A 287 -8.38 7.80 8.66
C ILE A 287 -9.17 6.50 8.45
N PRO A 288 -9.95 6.34 7.36
CA PRO A 288 -10.58 5.07 7.01
C PRO A 288 -9.61 4.21 6.21
N TYR A 289 -8.74 3.46 6.88
CA TYR A 289 -7.81 2.54 6.20
C TYR A 289 -8.50 1.40 5.44
N ARG A 290 -9.65 0.93 5.93
CA ARG A 290 -10.39 -0.17 5.32
C ARG A 290 -11.89 0.03 5.39
N THR A 291 -12.58 -0.42 4.33
CA THR A 291 -14.04 -0.46 4.29
C THR A 291 -14.58 -1.80 4.80
N THR A 292 -13.83 -2.89 4.65
CA THR A 292 -14.21 -4.24 5.07
C THR A 292 -13.33 -4.75 6.22
N GLY A 293 -13.86 -5.65 7.05
CA GLY A 293 -13.09 -6.31 8.12
C GLY A 293 -12.07 -7.34 7.62
N MET A 294 -11.94 -7.58 6.31
CA MET A 294 -11.12 -8.64 5.72
C MET A 294 -9.66 -8.22 5.46
N VAL A 295 -9.28 -6.99 5.77
CA VAL A 295 -7.96 -6.43 5.47
C VAL A 295 -7.31 -5.88 6.74
N GLY A 296 -6.00 -6.06 6.88
CA GLY A 296 -5.19 -5.38 7.89
C GLY A 296 -3.78 -5.08 7.40
N PHE A 297 -2.92 -4.53 8.26
CA PHE A 297 -1.54 -4.20 7.90
C PHE A 297 -0.69 -5.47 7.80
N GLN A 298 0.12 -5.56 6.75
CA GLN A 298 0.90 -6.76 6.43
C GLN A 298 2.40 -6.57 6.67
N GLY A 299 2.95 -5.42 6.30
CA GLY A 299 4.40 -5.23 6.41
C GLY A 299 4.93 -3.89 5.91
N LEU A 300 6.21 -3.91 5.57
CA LEU A 300 6.97 -2.78 5.03
C LEU A 300 6.88 -2.77 3.50
N MET A 301 6.52 -1.62 2.93
CA MET A 301 6.81 -1.29 1.53
C MET A 301 7.97 -0.29 1.52
N PHE A 302 9.16 -0.78 1.22
CA PHE A 302 10.32 0.07 1.06
C PHE A 302 10.31 0.62 -0.36
N SER A 303 9.88 1.86 -0.55
CA SER A 303 9.78 2.50 -1.87
C SER A 303 10.30 3.92 -1.80
N THR A 304 11.34 4.22 -2.57
CA THR A 304 11.98 5.54 -2.60
C THR A 304 12.46 5.86 -4.01
N PHE A 305 12.06 7.03 -4.52
CA PHE A 305 12.40 7.55 -5.85
C PHE A 305 11.94 9.01 -5.98
N PHE A 306 12.59 9.77 -6.87
CA PHE A 306 12.13 11.11 -7.26
C PHE A 306 10.76 11.00 -7.94
N GLY A 307 9.76 11.72 -7.43
CA GLY A 307 8.37 11.26 -7.55
C GLY A 307 7.48 12.19 -8.33
N GLY A 308 7.05 11.75 -9.51
CA GLY A 308 6.06 12.37 -10.39
C GLY A 308 6.20 11.75 -11.78
N SER A 309 5.30 12.01 -12.71
CA SER A 309 5.27 11.33 -14.02
C SER A 309 5.88 12.16 -15.16
N THR A 310 6.49 13.30 -14.85
CA THR A 310 7.05 14.22 -15.85
C THR A 310 8.56 14.43 -15.64
N PRO A 311 9.32 14.79 -16.68
CA PRO A 311 10.76 15.07 -16.56
C PRO A 311 11.13 16.15 -15.54
N SER A 312 10.19 17.05 -15.19
CA SER A 312 10.38 18.08 -14.17
C SER A 312 10.62 17.53 -12.76
N TYR A 313 10.42 16.22 -12.54
CA TYR A 313 10.72 15.53 -11.28
C TYR A 313 12.12 14.90 -11.27
N GLY A 314 12.81 14.84 -12.40
CA GLY A 314 14.12 14.21 -12.52
C GLY A 314 15.18 14.94 -11.70
N THR A 315 15.99 14.19 -10.95
CA THR A 315 17.15 14.77 -10.25
C THR A 315 18.14 15.40 -11.24
N PRO A 316 18.66 16.62 -11.00
CA PRO A 316 19.57 17.28 -11.93
C PRO A 316 20.99 16.69 -11.92
N VAL A 317 21.31 15.89 -10.90
CA VAL A 317 22.64 15.29 -10.65
C VAL A 317 22.47 13.85 -10.18
N ASP A 318 23.54 13.04 -10.32
CA ASP A 318 23.63 11.77 -9.61
C ASP A 318 23.67 12.06 -8.11
N THR A 319 22.81 11.40 -7.34
CA THR A 319 22.74 11.57 -5.89
C THR A 319 22.36 10.27 -5.21
N SER A 320 22.47 10.23 -3.88
CA SER A 320 22.07 9.08 -3.07
C SER A 320 21.30 9.52 -1.83
N VAL A 321 20.54 8.61 -1.23
CA VAL A 321 19.85 8.79 0.06
C VAL A 321 20.20 7.61 0.94
N PHE A 322 20.45 7.88 2.22
CA PHE A 322 20.95 6.90 3.18
C PHE A 322 19.85 6.54 4.18
N PHE A 323 19.79 5.26 4.55
CA PHE A 323 18.82 4.72 5.49
C PHE A 323 19.52 3.82 6.52
N ARG A 324 19.13 3.92 7.78
CA ARG A 324 19.57 3.02 8.86
C ARG A 324 18.48 2.85 9.90
N ASN A 325 18.68 1.94 10.85
CA ASN A 325 17.76 1.70 11.98
C ASN A 325 16.31 1.42 11.53
N VAL A 326 16.15 0.73 10.40
CA VAL A 326 14.82 0.36 9.89
C VAL A 326 14.22 -0.69 10.82
N GLN A 327 13.05 -0.39 11.36
CA GLN A 327 12.32 -1.25 12.29
C GLN A 327 10.83 -1.28 11.93
N LEU A 328 10.22 -2.42 12.23
CA LEU A 328 8.78 -2.62 12.10
C LEU A 328 8.25 -3.20 13.40
N SER A 329 7.37 -2.47 14.08
CA SER A 329 6.68 -2.93 15.29
C SER A 329 5.22 -3.21 14.97
N VAL A 330 4.68 -4.29 15.51
CA VAL A 330 3.28 -4.71 15.28
C VAL A 330 2.54 -4.92 16.58
N GLY A 331 1.27 -4.53 16.58
CA GLY A 331 0.33 -4.78 17.68
C GLY A 331 -0.22 -6.20 17.60
N GLU A 332 -1.36 -6.41 18.25
CA GLU A 332 -2.08 -7.68 18.13
C GLU A 332 -2.52 -7.95 16.68
N PRO A 333 -2.68 -9.23 16.29
CA PRO A 333 -3.29 -9.60 15.02
C PRO A 333 -4.65 -8.90 14.84
N ALA A 334 -4.92 -8.43 13.63
CA ALA A 334 -6.22 -7.85 13.31
C ALA A 334 -7.31 -8.91 13.42
N THR A 335 -8.43 -8.56 14.04
CA THR A 335 -9.63 -9.42 13.97
C THR A 335 -10.21 -9.29 12.56
N LEU A 336 -10.20 -10.38 11.81
CA LEU A 336 -10.79 -10.43 10.48
C LEU A 336 -12.25 -10.86 10.57
N TYR A 337 -13.13 -10.15 9.87
CA TYR A 337 -14.55 -10.47 9.79
C TYR A 337 -15.16 -10.00 8.47
N GLU A 338 -16.24 -10.66 8.07
CA GLU A 338 -16.97 -10.32 6.85
C GLU A 338 -17.85 -9.06 7.07
N GLY A 339 -17.83 -8.16 6.10
CA GLY A 339 -18.69 -6.96 6.06
C GLY A 339 -18.06 -5.66 6.58
N ASN A 340 -18.85 -4.59 6.50
CA ASN A 340 -18.53 -3.27 7.07
C ASN A 340 -19.14 -3.26 8.48
N GLY A 341 -18.36 -3.04 9.53
CA GLY A 341 -18.75 -3.34 10.92
C GLY A 341 -19.77 -2.37 11.55
N GLY A 342 -20.70 -1.84 10.75
CA GLY A 342 -21.77 -0.93 11.17
C GLY A 342 -23.17 -1.56 11.15
N THR A 343 -23.33 -2.81 11.60
CA THR A 343 -24.53 -3.40 12.25
C THR A 343 -24.42 -4.94 12.28
N PRO A 344 -24.72 -5.61 13.40
CA PRO A 344 -24.72 -7.08 13.42
C PRO A 344 -25.93 -7.59 12.62
N ALA A 345 -25.67 -8.52 11.69
CA ALA A 345 -26.73 -9.33 11.10
C ALA A 345 -27.50 -10.06 12.21
N ALA A 346 -28.83 -9.93 12.21
CA ALA A 346 -29.69 -10.61 13.16
C ALA A 346 -29.54 -12.14 13.00
N GLY A 347 -28.87 -12.81 13.94
CA GLY A 347 -28.84 -14.28 13.96
C GLY A 347 -27.71 -14.97 14.72
N GLY A 348 -26.65 -14.28 15.16
CA GLY A 348 -25.56 -14.90 15.91
C GLY A 348 -25.75 -14.78 17.43
N LYS A 349 -25.84 -15.89 18.16
CA LYS A 349 -25.84 -15.91 19.64
C LYS A 349 -24.56 -15.24 20.17
N ILE A 350 -24.70 -14.12 20.89
CA ILE A 350 -23.61 -13.54 21.69
C ILE A 350 -23.69 -14.12 23.10
N VAL A 351 -22.63 -14.83 23.49
CA VAL A 351 -22.37 -15.19 24.89
C VAL A 351 -21.61 -14.04 25.54
N GLY A 352 -22.28 -13.38 26.50
CA GLY A 352 -21.68 -12.70 27.66
C GLY A 352 -20.87 -11.42 27.43
N SER A 353 -21.49 -10.25 27.64
CA SER A 353 -21.13 -9.35 28.74
C SER A 353 -22.13 -8.19 28.84
N ARG A 354 -22.45 -7.79 30.06
CA ARG A 354 -23.44 -6.75 30.42
C ARG A 354 -23.01 -5.38 29.88
N ALA A 355 -23.86 -4.77 29.05
CA ALA A 355 -23.81 -3.33 28.76
C ALA A 355 -25.00 -2.64 29.46
N THR A 356 -24.71 -1.57 30.19
CA THR A 356 -25.66 -0.76 30.97
C THR A 356 -26.43 0.23 30.09
N LEU A 357 -27.69 0.48 30.47
CA LEU A 357 -28.65 1.35 29.79
C LEU A 357 -28.20 2.82 29.75
N GLU A 358 -27.74 3.34 28.61
CA GLU A 358 -27.82 4.78 28.26
C GLU A 358 -27.95 5.09 26.74
N SER A 359 -28.25 4.12 25.87
CA SER A 359 -28.19 4.33 24.40
C SER A 359 -29.54 4.51 23.67
N LEU A 360 -30.66 4.76 24.37
CA LEU A 360 -31.98 4.75 23.73
C LEU A 360 -32.46 6.11 23.18
N VAL A 361 -31.73 7.21 23.39
CA VAL A 361 -32.23 8.57 23.08
C VAL A 361 -31.81 9.08 21.70
N PHE A 362 -30.78 8.51 21.06
CA PHE A 362 -30.24 9.05 19.79
C PHE A 362 -30.86 8.44 18.51
N SER A 363 -31.60 7.34 18.60
CA SER A 363 -32.06 6.59 17.42
C SER A 363 -33.25 7.22 16.67
N VAL A 364 -33.97 8.15 17.30
CA VAL A 364 -35.19 8.75 16.71
C VAL A 364 -34.87 9.94 15.80
N PHE A 365 -33.73 10.62 15.99
CA PHE A 365 -33.37 11.83 15.25
C PHE A 365 -32.67 11.55 13.90
N ALA A 366 -32.01 10.40 13.77
CA ALA A 366 -31.30 10.00 12.54
C ALA A 366 -32.24 9.53 11.42
N ILE A 367 -33.42 8.99 11.77
CA ILE A 367 -34.38 8.43 10.81
C ILE A 367 -35.06 9.54 9.97
N LEU A 368 -35.23 10.74 10.54
CA LEU A 368 -35.90 11.85 9.86
C LEU A 368 -35.01 12.66 8.90
N LEU A 369 -33.68 12.62 9.07
CA LEU A 369 -32.72 13.30 8.19
C LEU A 369 -32.24 12.44 7.01
N GLY A 370 -32.30 11.10 7.15
CA GLY A 370 -31.85 10.16 6.12
C GLY A 370 -32.75 10.05 4.88
N VAL A 371 -34.00 10.54 4.94
CA VAL A 371 -34.96 10.45 3.82
C VAL A 371 -34.77 11.60 2.80
N PHE A 372 -34.05 12.68 3.18
CA PHE A 372 -33.99 13.90 2.36
C PHE A 372 -32.78 14.01 1.41
N PHE A 373 -31.80 13.09 1.48
CA PHE A 373 -30.58 13.13 0.66
C PHE A 373 -30.45 11.97 -0.34
N ALA A 374 -31.57 11.35 -0.71
CA ALA A 374 -31.62 10.37 -1.78
C ALA A 374 -31.98 11.03 -3.11
N THR A 375 -31.10 11.86 -3.69
CA THR A 375 -31.07 12.12 -5.15
C THR A 375 -29.74 12.72 -5.60
N GLU A 376 -29.13 12.04 -6.59
CA GLU A 376 -28.09 12.47 -7.55
C GLU A 376 -26.63 12.67 -7.10
N GLN A 377 -25.77 11.69 -7.42
CA GLN A 377 -24.76 11.80 -8.50
C GLN A 377 -24.31 10.39 -8.94
N LYS A 378 -24.51 10.08 -10.23
CA LYS A 378 -24.26 8.80 -10.91
C LYS A 378 -22.75 8.64 -11.17
N LYS A 379 -22.08 7.65 -10.57
CA LYS A 379 -20.67 7.32 -10.86
C LYS A 379 -20.63 6.18 -11.89
N LYS A 380 -20.17 6.52 -13.10
CA LYS A 380 -20.03 5.64 -14.28
C LYS A 380 -19.10 4.47 -13.94
N ASN A 381 -19.54 3.22 -14.08
CA ASN A 381 -18.78 2.03 -13.72
C ASN A 381 -18.89 0.94 -14.81
N MET A 382 -17.93 0.95 -15.74
CA MET A 382 -17.67 -0.11 -16.72
C MET A 382 -17.33 -1.46 -16.01
N ILE A 383 -17.57 -2.58 -16.71
CA ILE A 383 -17.61 -4.01 -16.30
C ILE A 383 -17.64 -4.29 -14.78
N LYS A 384 -18.80 -4.75 -14.28
CA LYS A 384 -19.07 -5.00 -12.85
C LYS A 384 -18.61 -6.39 -12.39
N SER A 385 -18.78 -7.42 -13.21
CA SER A 385 -18.30 -8.77 -12.91
C SER A 385 -18.15 -9.64 -14.15
N VAL A 386 -17.28 -10.66 -14.02
CA VAL A 386 -17.08 -11.74 -14.98
C VAL A 386 -17.28 -13.06 -14.25
N LEU A 387 -18.18 -13.89 -14.76
CA LEU A 387 -18.58 -15.16 -14.18
C LEU A 387 -18.50 -16.27 -15.23
N ILE A 388 -18.02 -17.44 -14.82
CA ILE A 388 -18.15 -18.67 -15.58
C ILE A 388 -18.82 -19.68 -14.67
N PHE A 389 -19.87 -20.34 -15.14
CA PHE A 389 -20.49 -21.46 -14.43
C PHE A 389 -21.01 -22.51 -15.41
N ASN A 390 -21.15 -23.73 -14.94
CA ASN A 390 -21.59 -24.84 -15.79
C ASN A 390 -23.12 -24.93 -15.91
N ASN A 391 -23.60 -25.93 -16.65
CA ASN A 391 -25.03 -26.23 -16.84
C ASN A 391 -25.82 -26.55 -15.55
N HIS A 392 -25.15 -26.69 -14.40
CA HIS A 392 -25.77 -26.90 -13.10
C HIS A 392 -25.74 -25.64 -12.21
N GLY A 393 -25.17 -24.53 -12.71
CA GLY A 393 -25.01 -23.28 -11.97
C GLY A 393 -23.82 -23.29 -11.01
N ASN A 394 -22.94 -24.28 -11.12
CA ASN A 394 -21.74 -24.33 -10.30
C ASN A 394 -20.67 -23.39 -10.88
N PRO A 395 -20.15 -22.43 -10.10
CA PRO A 395 -19.13 -21.50 -10.56
C PRO A 395 -17.80 -22.19 -10.86
N ARG A 396 -17.18 -21.78 -11.97
CA ARG A 396 -15.83 -22.12 -12.43
C ARG A 396 -14.88 -20.93 -12.37
N LEU A 397 -15.43 -19.72 -12.52
CA LEU A 397 -14.73 -18.47 -12.27
C LEU A 397 -15.72 -17.43 -11.74
N THR A 398 -15.31 -16.68 -10.73
CA THR A 398 -16.10 -15.57 -10.18
C THR A 398 -15.19 -14.40 -9.87
N LYS A 399 -15.28 -13.33 -10.67
CA LYS A 399 -14.56 -12.07 -10.43
C LYS A 399 -15.56 -10.92 -10.41
N PHE A 400 -15.68 -10.26 -9.25
CA PHE A 400 -16.45 -9.03 -9.09
C PHE A 400 -15.48 -7.86 -8.97
N TYR A 401 -15.69 -6.81 -9.77
CA TYR A 401 -14.87 -5.59 -9.75
C TYR A 401 -15.46 -4.50 -8.85
N GLN A 402 -16.65 -4.76 -8.30
CA GLN A 402 -17.29 -3.93 -7.29
C GLN A 402 -17.30 -4.68 -5.95
N PRO A 403 -17.20 -3.96 -4.82
CA PRO A 403 -17.32 -4.57 -3.51
C PRO A 403 -18.77 -5.00 -3.27
N ILE A 404 -19.05 -6.27 -3.54
CA ILE A 404 -20.33 -6.93 -3.28
C ILE A 404 -20.10 -7.99 -2.19
N ASP A 405 -20.96 -8.09 -1.20
CA ASP A 405 -20.85 -9.11 -0.15
C ASP A 405 -21.06 -10.53 -0.71
N ILE A 406 -20.47 -11.55 -0.07
CA ILE A 406 -20.45 -12.92 -0.59
C ILE A 406 -21.86 -13.51 -0.70
N ALA A 407 -22.76 -13.20 0.24
CA ALA A 407 -24.14 -13.67 0.21
C ALA A 407 -24.89 -13.11 -1.01
N THR A 408 -24.72 -11.82 -1.29
CA THR A 408 -25.23 -11.18 -2.50
C THR A 408 -24.55 -11.74 -3.75
N GLN A 409 -23.22 -11.96 -3.76
CA GLN A 409 -22.55 -12.59 -4.89
C GLN A 409 -23.15 -13.96 -5.21
N GLN A 410 -23.38 -14.80 -4.21
CA GLN A 410 -24.02 -16.11 -4.38
C GLN A 410 -25.46 -15.99 -4.86
N ALA A 411 -26.22 -15.02 -4.33
CA ALA A 411 -27.58 -14.74 -4.78
C ALA A 411 -27.61 -14.28 -6.25
N LEU A 412 -26.70 -13.39 -6.64
CA LEU A 412 -26.57 -12.90 -8.01
C LEU A 412 -26.18 -14.01 -8.97
N ILE A 413 -25.20 -14.86 -8.62
CA ILE A 413 -24.81 -16.02 -9.44
C ILE A 413 -26.02 -16.94 -9.66
N LYS A 414 -26.76 -17.23 -8.59
CA LYS A 414 -27.95 -18.09 -8.64
C LYS A 414 -29.07 -17.46 -9.49
N GLU A 415 -29.32 -16.17 -9.33
CA GLU A 415 -30.31 -15.43 -10.10
C GLU A 415 -29.94 -15.39 -11.59
N ILE A 416 -28.71 -14.99 -11.90
CA ILE A 416 -28.18 -14.95 -13.28
C ILE A 416 -28.30 -16.33 -13.93
N PHE A 417 -27.87 -17.40 -13.24
CA PHE A 417 -28.00 -18.76 -13.77
C PHE A 417 -29.45 -19.14 -14.05
N GLN A 418 -30.38 -18.81 -13.15
CA GLN A 418 -31.82 -19.06 -13.37
C GLN A 418 -32.39 -18.29 -14.56
N LEU A 419 -31.90 -17.08 -14.80
CA LEU A 419 -32.32 -16.23 -15.93
C LEU A 419 -31.79 -16.75 -17.27
N ILE A 420 -30.55 -17.24 -17.34
CA ILE A 420 -29.95 -17.66 -18.61
C ILE A 420 -30.19 -19.14 -18.95
N SER A 421 -30.20 -20.05 -17.95
CA SER A 421 -30.26 -21.51 -18.19
C SER A 421 -31.57 -22.01 -18.80
N LYS A 422 -32.65 -21.24 -18.70
CA LYS A 422 -33.98 -21.59 -19.22
C LYS A 422 -34.29 -20.94 -20.57
N ARG A 423 -33.37 -20.14 -21.11
CA ARG A 423 -33.59 -19.41 -22.36
C ARG A 423 -33.24 -20.26 -23.57
N PRO A 424 -34.07 -20.25 -24.63
CA PRO A 424 -33.77 -20.96 -25.87
C PRO A 424 -32.69 -20.25 -26.69
N ASP A 425 -31.89 -20.98 -27.47
CA ASP A 425 -30.78 -20.44 -28.26
C ASP A 425 -31.21 -19.46 -29.37
N THR A 426 -32.51 -19.34 -29.63
CA THR A 426 -33.08 -18.45 -30.64
C THR A 426 -33.25 -17.00 -30.17
N VAL A 427 -33.09 -16.72 -28.88
CA VAL A 427 -33.22 -15.36 -28.33
C VAL A 427 -31.86 -14.69 -28.14
N CYS A 428 -31.83 -13.36 -28.04
CA CYS A 428 -30.59 -12.63 -27.87
C CYS A 428 -29.91 -12.94 -26.52
N ASN A 429 -28.60 -12.72 -26.50
CA ASN A 429 -27.70 -12.99 -25.38
C ASN A 429 -27.58 -11.82 -24.38
N PHE A 430 -28.56 -10.93 -24.38
CA PHE A 430 -28.59 -9.73 -23.54
C PHE A 430 -29.78 -9.80 -22.59
N LEU A 431 -29.53 -9.51 -21.33
CA LEU A 431 -30.56 -9.38 -20.31
C LEU A 431 -30.40 -8.03 -19.62
N GLU A 432 -31.53 -7.38 -19.34
CA GLU A 432 -31.55 -6.27 -18.39
C GLU A 432 -31.36 -6.81 -16.97
N GLY A 433 -30.59 -6.09 -16.16
CA GLY A 433 -30.37 -6.39 -14.76
C GLY A 433 -31.67 -6.26 -13.97
N SER A 434 -31.91 -7.21 -13.07
CA SER A 434 -32.92 -7.06 -12.04
C SER A 434 -32.55 -5.95 -11.05
N GLN A 435 -33.49 -5.57 -10.18
CA GLN A 435 -33.21 -4.59 -9.13
C GLN A 435 -32.06 -5.03 -8.21
N MET A 436 -31.86 -6.35 -8.03
CA MET A 436 -30.73 -6.91 -7.28
C MET A 436 -29.40 -6.79 -8.04
N LEU A 437 -29.43 -6.88 -9.37
CA LEU A 437 -28.26 -6.71 -10.25
C LEU A 437 -27.85 -5.24 -10.49
N GLY A 438 -28.51 -4.28 -9.84
CA GLY A 438 -28.26 -2.85 -10.04
C GLY A 438 -29.30 -2.12 -10.89
N GLY A 439 -30.45 -2.74 -11.14
CA GLY A 439 -31.58 -2.16 -11.87
C GLY A 439 -31.38 -2.12 -13.39
N ARG A 440 -32.18 -1.29 -14.06
CA ARG A 440 -32.20 -1.15 -15.53
C ARG A 440 -30.88 -0.63 -16.12
N ASP A 441 -30.02 -0.06 -15.28
CA ASP A 441 -28.71 0.48 -15.66
C ASP A 441 -27.60 -0.60 -15.67
N THR A 442 -27.97 -1.86 -15.42
CA THR A 442 -27.09 -3.03 -15.55
C THR A 442 -27.57 -3.91 -16.70
N ARG A 443 -26.62 -4.48 -17.44
CA ARG A 443 -26.88 -5.49 -18.46
C ARG A 443 -26.06 -6.74 -18.16
N VAL A 444 -26.65 -7.90 -18.39
CA VAL A 444 -25.98 -9.20 -18.34
C VAL A 444 -25.84 -9.70 -19.77
N ILE A 445 -24.61 -9.83 -20.23
CA ILE A 445 -24.26 -10.35 -21.55
C ILE A 445 -23.62 -11.71 -21.35
N TYR A 446 -24.03 -12.72 -22.12
CA TYR A 446 -23.49 -14.05 -21.97
C TYR A 446 -23.28 -14.79 -23.28
N ARG A 447 -22.46 -15.84 -23.26
CA ARG A 447 -22.42 -16.86 -24.31
C ARG A 447 -22.37 -18.24 -23.67
N HIS A 448 -23.01 -19.20 -24.33
CA HIS A 448 -22.97 -20.61 -23.95
C HIS A 448 -22.01 -21.36 -24.87
N TYR A 449 -20.97 -21.94 -24.29
CA TYR A 449 -19.99 -22.78 -24.97
C TYR A 449 -20.04 -24.17 -24.37
N ALA A 450 -20.59 -25.13 -25.11
CA ALA A 450 -20.76 -26.52 -24.70
C ALA A 450 -21.46 -26.68 -23.33
N THR A 451 -20.69 -26.82 -22.24
CA THR A 451 -21.21 -27.02 -20.88
C THR A 451 -21.10 -25.78 -19.99
N LEU A 452 -20.57 -24.68 -20.51
CA LEU A 452 -20.20 -23.48 -19.75
C LEU A 452 -20.91 -22.23 -20.25
N TYR A 453 -21.41 -21.44 -19.31
CA TYR A 453 -21.88 -20.08 -19.55
C TYR A 453 -20.78 -19.10 -19.16
N PHE A 454 -20.38 -18.26 -20.11
CA PHE A 454 -19.50 -17.12 -19.89
C PHE A 454 -20.36 -15.88 -19.79
N VAL A 455 -20.31 -15.18 -18.65
CA VAL A 455 -21.25 -14.11 -18.32
C VAL A 455 -20.51 -12.87 -17.85
N PHE A 456 -20.81 -11.74 -18.48
CA PHE A 456 -20.28 -10.43 -18.15
C PHE A 456 -21.44 -9.55 -17.70
N VAL A 457 -21.30 -8.97 -16.52
CA VAL A 457 -22.27 -8.00 -15.98
C VAL A 457 -21.67 -6.61 -16.13
N VAL A 458 -22.34 -5.74 -16.88
CA VAL A 458 -21.83 -4.41 -17.27
C VAL A 458 -22.85 -3.33 -17.01
N ASP A 459 -22.43 -2.07 -16.98
CA ASP A 459 -23.36 -0.95 -16.96
C ASP A 459 -23.77 -0.52 -18.39
N GLU A 460 -24.66 0.46 -18.48
CA GLU A 460 -25.11 1.03 -19.76
C GLU A 460 -24.00 1.73 -20.57
N SER A 461 -22.80 1.91 -20.03
CA SER A 461 -21.71 2.58 -20.75
C SER A 461 -20.94 1.65 -21.69
N GLU A 462 -21.13 0.34 -21.53
CA GLU A 462 -20.55 -0.68 -22.42
C GLU A 462 -21.50 -1.07 -23.55
N SER A 463 -20.91 -1.29 -24.73
CA SER A 463 -21.66 -1.85 -25.86
C SER A 463 -21.85 -3.35 -25.67
N GLU A 464 -23.08 -3.84 -25.76
CA GLU A 464 -23.36 -5.26 -25.58
C GLU A 464 -22.69 -6.13 -26.66
N LEU A 465 -22.55 -5.60 -27.89
CA LEU A 465 -21.82 -6.26 -28.97
C LEU A 465 -20.31 -6.30 -28.70
N GLY A 466 -19.75 -5.20 -28.15
CA GLY A 466 -18.34 -5.17 -27.74
C GLY A 466 -18.03 -6.18 -26.64
N ILE A 467 -18.94 -6.35 -25.68
CA ILE A 467 -18.79 -7.37 -24.63
C ILE A 467 -18.91 -8.79 -25.18
N LEU A 468 -19.77 -9.04 -26.18
CA LEU A 468 -19.81 -10.35 -26.84
C LEU A 468 -18.52 -10.69 -27.57
N ASP A 469 -17.87 -9.70 -28.16
CA ASP A 469 -16.57 -9.86 -28.81
C ASP A 469 -15.47 -10.08 -27.77
N LEU A 470 -15.52 -9.35 -26.65
CA LEU A 470 -14.60 -9.54 -25.54
C LEU A 470 -14.71 -10.93 -24.89
N ILE A 471 -15.94 -11.48 -24.79
CA ILE A 471 -16.15 -12.87 -24.36
C ILE A 471 -15.48 -13.84 -25.35
N GLN A 472 -15.55 -13.57 -26.66
CA GLN A 472 -14.90 -14.39 -27.67
C GLN A 472 -13.37 -14.34 -27.51
N VAL A 473 -12.79 -13.14 -27.37
CA VAL A 473 -11.36 -12.95 -27.11
C VAL A 473 -10.92 -13.73 -25.88
N PHE A 474 -11.66 -13.62 -24.76
CA PHE A 474 -11.31 -14.33 -23.54
C PHE A 474 -11.35 -15.85 -23.71
N VAL A 475 -12.38 -16.40 -24.37
CA VAL A 475 -12.49 -17.83 -24.65
C VAL A 475 -11.39 -18.32 -25.58
N GLU A 476 -11.03 -17.56 -26.61
CA GLU A 476 -9.96 -17.93 -27.54
C GLU A 476 -8.58 -17.85 -26.88
N SER A 477 -8.36 -16.88 -25.99
CA SER A 477 -7.15 -16.82 -25.15
C SER A 477 -7.04 -18.04 -24.23
N LEU A 478 -8.14 -18.47 -23.60
CA LEU A 478 -8.16 -19.70 -22.81
C LEU A 478 -7.85 -20.93 -23.67
N ASP A 479 -8.46 -21.03 -24.86
CA ASP A 479 -8.26 -22.16 -25.77
C ASP A 479 -6.82 -22.28 -26.27
N ARG A 480 -6.16 -21.16 -26.56
CA ARG A 480 -4.74 -21.12 -26.95
C ARG A 480 -3.80 -21.40 -25.79
N CYS A 481 -4.11 -20.96 -24.57
CA CYS A 481 -3.27 -21.23 -23.39
C CYS A 481 -3.35 -22.69 -22.94
N PHE A 482 -4.53 -23.31 -23.02
CA PHE A 482 -4.74 -24.70 -22.58
C PHE A 482 -4.70 -25.75 -23.70
N GLU A 483 -4.47 -25.34 -24.96
CA GLU A 483 -4.43 -26.21 -26.14
C GLU A 483 -5.68 -27.11 -26.27
N ASN A 484 -6.84 -26.51 -26.52
CA ASN A 484 -8.19 -27.09 -26.44
C ASN A 484 -8.74 -27.12 -25.02
N VAL A 485 -9.13 -25.94 -24.52
CA VAL A 485 -9.60 -25.78 -23.14
C VAL A 485 -10.86 -26.60 -22.86
N CYS A 486 -10.88 -27.32 -21.74
CA CYS A 486 -12.08 -28.00 -21.25
C CYS A 486 -12.53 -27.47 -19.87
N GLU A 487 -13.75 -27.81 -19.45
CA GLU A 487 -14.27 -27.40 -18.13
C GLU A 487 -13.35 -27.85 -16.98
N LEU A 488 -12.68 -28.98 -17.14
CA LEU A 488 -11.79 -29.54 -16.13
C LEU A 488 -10.54 -28.67 -15.93
N ASP A 489 -10.03 -28.06 -17.00
CA ASP A 489 -8.89 -27.14 -16.93
C ASP A 489 -9.25 -25.89 -16.13
N LEU A 490 -10.46 -25.36 -16.31
CA LEU A 490 -10.92 -24.21 -15.54
C LEU A 490 -11.01 -24.51 -14.03
N ILE A 491 -11.25 -25.77 -13.67
CA ILE A 491 -11.34 -26.22 -12.28
C ILE A 491 -9.94 -26.42 -11.68
N PHE A 492 -9.07 -27.16 -12.36
CA PHE A 492 -7.77 -27.53 -11.79
C PHE A 492 -6.70 -26.45 -11.97
N HIS A 493 -6.82 -25.60 -12.98
CA HIS A 493 -5.90 -24.52 -13.28
C HIS A 493 -6.54 -23.14 -13.03
N PHE A 494 -7.42 -23.03 -12.02
CA PHE A 494 -8.16 -21.79 -11.72
C PHE A 494 -7.25 -20.57 -11.60
N LYS A 495 -6.03 -20.72 -11.08
CA LYS A 495 -5.04 -19.63 -10.99
C LYS A 495 -4.67 -19.11 -12.38
N GLU A 496 -4.34 -19.99 -13.30
CA GLU A 496 -3.94 -19.64 -14.67
C GLU A 496 -5.11 -19.00 -15.44
N VAL A 497 -6.34 -19.48 -15.21
CA VAL A 497 -7.56 -18.81 -15.74
C VAL A 497 -7.70 -17.38 -15.22
N HIS A 498 -7.44 -17.16 -13.93
CA HIS A 498 -7.48 -15.83 -13.32
C HIS A 498 -6.34 -14.93 -13.83
N ASP A 499 -5.15 -15.49 -14.08
CA ASP A 499 -4.03 -14.77 -14.68
C ASP A 499 -4.37 -14.36 -16.13
N ILE A 500 -4.94 -15.26 -16.94
CA ILE A 500 -5.41 -14.95 -18.31
C ILE A 500 -6.48 -13.85 -18.27
N LEU A 501 -7.47 -13.95 -17.37
CA LEU A 501 -8.51 -12.92 -17.24
C LEU A 501 -7.92 -11.56 -16.84
N ALA A 502 -6.87 -11.52 -16.02
CA ALA A 502 -6.25 -10.27 -15.56
C ALA A 502 -5.56 -9.51 -16.71
N GLU A 503 -5.00 -10.21 -17.70
CA GLU A 503 -4.44 -9.59 -18.91
C GLU A 503 -5.54 -9.01 -19.81
N VAL A 504 -6.75 -9.59 -19.81
CA VAL A 504 -7.89 -9.06 -20.58
C VAL A 504 -8.59 -7.91 -19.85
N ILE A 505 -8.88 -8.07 -18.55
CA ILE A 505 -9.65 -7.12 -17.73
C ILE A 505 -9.05 -6.97 -16.34
N THR A 506 -8.68 -5.74 -15.99
CA THR A 506 -8.27 -5.38 -14.63
C THR A 506 -9.08 -4.20 -14.09
N GLY A 507 -9.62 -4.35 -12.87
CA GLY A 507 -10.38 -3.29 -12.21
C GLY A 507 -11.68 -2.89 -12.93
N GLY A 508 -12.27 -3.79 -13.73
CA GLY A 508 -13.47 -3.51 -14.53
C GLY A 508 -13.19 -2.75 -15.83
N MET A 509 -11.92 -2.57 -16.20
CA MET A 509 -11.50 -1.94 -17.46
C MET A 509 -10.85 -2.99 -18.37
N VAL A 510 -11.14 -2.91 -19.66
CA VAL A 510 -10.49 -3.73 -20.69
C VAL A 510 -9.06 -3.24 -20.89
N LEU A 511 -8.09 -4.13 -20.76
CA LEU A 511 -6.67 -3.84 -20.92
C LEU A 511 -6.19 -4.22 -22.32
N GLU A 512 -6.35 -5.49 -22.68
CA GLU A 512 -5.89 -6.06 -23.94
C GLU A 512 -7.01 -6.84 -24.63
N THR A 513 -7.01 -6.75 -25.97
CA THR A 513 -7.97 -7.45 -26.84
C THR A 513 -7.28 -8.31 -27.90
N ASP A 514 -5.96 -8.14 -28.11
CA ASP A 514 -5.19 -9.02 -28.98
C ASP A 514 -4.81 -10.33 -28.27
N ILE A 515 -5.27 -11.44 -28.84
CA ILE A 515 -5.08 -12.78 -28.28
C ILE A 515 -3.60 -13.18 -28.27
N GLY A 516 -2.81 -12.74 -29.26
CA GLY A 516 -1.39 -13.02 -29.34
C GLY A 516 -0.62 -12.38 -28.18
N ASP A 517 -0.91 -11.11 -27.90
CA ASP A 517 -0.29 -10.37 -26.80
C ASP A 517 -0.70 -10.93 -25.43
N ILE A 518 -1.99 -11.29 -25.25
CA ILE A 518 -2.49 -11.95 -24.03
C ILE A 518 -1.75 -13.26 -23.77
N VAL A 519 -1.67 -14.14 -24.77
CA VAL A 519 -1.03 -15.46 -24.63
C VAL A 519 0.47 -15.30 -24.36
N ALA A 520 1.14 -14.38 -25.04
CA ALA A 520 2.56 -14.12 -24.84
C ALA A 520 2.85 -13.62 -23.41
N ALA A 521 2.04 -12.70 -22.90
CA ALA A 521 2.16 -12.18 -21.54
C ALA A 521 2.00 -13.29 -20.48
N VAL A 522 0.97 -14.13 -20.62
CA VAL A 522 0.70 -15.25 -19.71
C VAL A 522 1.82 -16.30 -19.75
N GLN A 523 2.33 -16.63 -20.94
CA GLN A 523 3.42 -17.60 -21.09
C GLN A 523 4.73 -17.11 -20.47
N GLU A 524 5.07 -15.82 -20.61
CA GLU A 524 6.26 -15.26 -19.99
C GLU A 524 6.12 -15.23 -18.46
N ALA A 525 4.93 -14.90 -17.93
CA ALA A 525 4.64 -14.99 -16.51
C ALA A 525 4.76 -16.44 -15.98
N GLY A 526 4.27 -17.43 -16.75
CA GLY A 526 4.37 -18.85 -16.42
C GLY A 526 5.81 -19.40 -16.48
N ARG A 527 6.63 -18.94 -17.42
CA ARG A 527 8.04 -19.32 -17.56
C ARG A 527 8.89 -18.85 -16.38
N LEU A 528 8.58 -17.66 -15.87
CA LEU A 528 9.23 -17.12 -14.67
C LEU A 528 8.85 -17.92 -13.41
N ALA A 529 7.66 -18.52 -13.38
CA ALA A 529 7.19 -19.35 -12.27
C ALA A 529 7.71 -20.80 -12.26
N LYS A 530 8.06 -21.40 -13.42
CA LYS A 530 8.42 -22.83 -13.57
C LYS A 530 9.93 -23.19 -13.48
N LYS A 531 10.85 -22.24 -13.27
CA LYS A 531 12.29 -22.58 -13.14
C LYS A 531 12.56 -23.46 -11.89
N PRO A 532 13.03 -24.71 -12.02
CA PRO A 532 13.33 -25.56 -10.87
C PRO A 532 14.61 -25.10 -10.18
N THR A 533 14.57 -25.08 -8.85
CA THR A 533 15.69 -24.93 -7.92
C THR A 533 16.66 -26.09 -8.10
N GLY A 534 17.74 -25.90 -8.87
CA GLY A 534 18.81 -26.88 -9.00
C GLY A 534 19.78 -26.77 -7.82
N LEU A 535 19.59 -27.55 -6.75
CA LEU A 535 20.65 -27.82 -5.77
C LEU A 535 20.60 -29.27 -5.23
N LEU A 536 21.68 -30.00 -5.54
CA LEU A 536 22.32 -31.09 -4.79
C LEU A 536 21.63 -32.46 -4.69
N ALA A 537 21.89 -33.29 -5.70
CA ALA A 537 22.17 -34.70 -5.48
C ALA A 537 23.69 -34.93 -5.56
N GLN A 538 24.40 -34.90 -4.43
CA GLN A 538 25.71 -35.54 -4.33
C GLN A 538 25.66 -36.58 -3.21
N LYS A 539 25.81 -37.84 -3.65
CA LYS A 539 26.08 -39.02 -2.85
C LYS A 539 27.28 -38.79 -1.95
N SER A 540 27.11 -39.11 -0.67
CA SER A 540 28.20 -39.38 0.26
C SER A 540 28.96 -40.66 -0.11
N PRO A 541 30.29 -40.64 -0.04
CA PRO A 541 31.04 -41.82 0.34
C PRO A 541 31.95 -41.54 1.55
N PHE A 542 31.75 -42.37 2.58
CA PHE A 542 32.54 -42.60 3.80
C PHE A 542 32.55 -41.51 4.88
#